data_AF-A0A1Y2MEA0-F1
#
_entry.id   AF-A0A1Y2MEA0-F1
#
_cell.length_a   1.000
_cell.length_b   1.000
_cell.length_c   1.000
_cell.angle_alpha   90.00
_cell.angle_beta   90.00
_cell.angle_gamma   90.00
#
_symmetry.space_group_name_H-M   'P 1'
#
loop_
_entity.id
_entity.type
_entity.pdbx_description
1 polymer ?
#
loop_
_entity_poly.entity_id
_entity_poly.type
_entity_poly.pdbx_seq_one_letter_code
_entity_poly.pdbx_strand_id
1 'polypeptide(L)'
;MKDSWQPTWYREGRQPAFIGGAPVATFGALKYLWGNMPALNIIGPQGEADETDSKQDLALLFAASGDLQNVITTLANIPDTYDGKVWVALNEKEFVVVTRNIMMLLTASLFEVKVAVPMIIHLWYSTALPHTMVDDILVKVLPLIQDVCTKIKNKSDGSILAKEFDFDGNKLRVTLTKKEWFSLADYFMVLRSVSLEKSREIRCRVTLAPERIDHRERAMLNWTRALRTVDVQFRQEGVLLPFGCFEAVFDTPNPFVFPLLKPISENKKATLLMLYINAAVETEHRNEGPEKWKSDLSSVRGRVDKYMPLDRTRLSNISGPEELGRHPDIVIWEGFYDLLEDWEYWFNMFLKDNELTEFAQLCNLKIKKENTIVEP
;
A
#
# COMPACT_ATOMS: atom_id res chain seq x y z
N MET A 1 0.85 -24.54 20.64
CA MET A 1 2.02 -24.07 21.41
C MET A 1 2.01 -22.54 21.40
N LYS A 2 1.54 -21.95 22.49
CA LYS A 2 1.30 -20.51 22.77
C LYS A 2 2.45 -19.99 23.67
N ASP A 3 3.08 -18.84 23.42
CA ASP A 3 2.76 -17.50 24.00
C ASP A 3 3.80 -17.01 25.05
N SER A 4 5.12 -17.21 24.85
CA SER A 4 6.16 -16.69 25.76
C SER A 4 7.00 -15.55 25.17
N TRP A 5 6.68 -15.10 23.95
CA TRP A 5 7.43 -14.00 23.35
C TRP A 5 6.96 -12.69 23.96
N GLN A 6 7.91 -11.91 24.45
CA GLN A 6 7.70 -10.56 24.94
C GLN A 6 8.63 -9.61 24.18
N PRO A 7 8.14 -8.40 23.87
CA PRO A 7 8.96 -7.41 23.20
C PRO A 7 10.14 -6.99 24.07
N THR A 8 11.21 -6.56 23.43
CA THR A 8 12.49 -6.25 24.06
C THR A 8 12.37 -5.07 25.02
N TRP A 9 11.60 -4.02 24.68
CA TRP A 9 11.36 -2.90 25.60
C TRP A 9 10.74 -3.36 26.93
N TYR A 10 9.85 -4.35 26.90
CA TYR A 10 9.17 -4.85 28.09
C TYR A 10 10.11 -5.72 28.93
N ARG A 11 10.86 -6.61 28.28
CA ARG A 11 11.86 -7.47 28.96
C ARG A 11 12.97 -6.66 29.62
N GLU A 12 13.38 -5.55 29.01
CA GLU A 12 14.43 -4.66 29.53
C GLU A 12 13.90 -3.60 30.51
N GLY A 13 12.58 -3.54 30.73
CA GLY A 13 11.99 -2.49 31.56
C GLY A 13 12.25 -1.08 31.00
N ARG A 14 12.38 -0.94 29.68
CA ARG A 14 12.61 0.32 28.98
C ARG A 14 11.29 0.94 28.53
N GLN A 15 11.22 2.27 28.48
CA GLN A 15 10.12 2.96 27.82
C GLN A 15 10.26 2.81 26.30
N PRO A 16 9.25 2.31 25.58
CA PRO A 16 9.33 2.14 24.14
C PRO A 16 9.33 3.50 23.43
N ALA A 17 10.02 3.58 22.29
CA ALA A 17 10.24 4.81 21.53
C ALA A 17 8.96 5.47 21.00
N PHE A 18 7.85 4.72 20.93
CA PHE A 18 6.55 5.23 20.51
C PHE A 18 5.73 5.85 21.66
N ILE A 19 6.22 5.80 22.91
CA ILE A 19 5.59 6.44 24.07
C ILE A 19 6.49 7.61 24.51
N GLY A 20 5.91 8.80 24.68
CA GLY A 20 6.61 9.97 25.25
C GLY A 20 6.83 11.15 24.31
N GLY A 21 6.18 11.19 23.14
CA GLY A 21 6.09 12.39 22.30
C GLY A 21 7.39 12.86 21.65
N ALA A 22 8.47 12.06 21.70
CA ALA A 22 9.66 12.32 20.91
C ALA A 22 9.27 12.31 19.41
N PRO A 23 9.76 13.26 18.59
CA PRO A 23 9.46 13.27 17.17
C PRO A 23 9.78 11.90 16.57
N VAL A 24 8.83 11.32 15.84
CA VAL A 24 9.07 10.09 15.09
C VAL A 24 10.27 10.35 14.19
N ALA A 25 11.42 9.75 14.54
CA ALA A 25 12.59 9.89 13.71
C ALA A 25 12.24 9.34 12.32
N THR A 26 12.44 10.16 11.30
CA THR A 26 12.12 9.83 9.91
C THR A 26 13.22 8.93 9.39
N PHE A 27 12.86 7.71 8.99
CA PHE A 27 13.81 6.72 8.46
C PHE A 27 13.31 6.23 7.10
N GLY A 28 14.21 6.24 6.11
CA GLY A 28 13.86 5.94 4.72
C GLY A 28 13.24 7.11 3.98
N ALA A 29 12.74 6.86 2.77
CA ALA A 29 11.99 7.86 2.02
C ALA A 29 10.61 8.07 2.65
N LEU A 30 10.06 9.29 2.54
CA LEU A 30 8.65 9.57 2.78
C LEU A 30 7.80 9.05 1.60
N LYS A 31 7.91 7.77 1.29
CA LYS A 31 7.20 7.09 0.20
C LYS A 31 6.67 5.74 0.67
N TYR A 32 5.47 5.39 0.21
CA TYR A 32 4.87 4.10 0.48
C TYR A 32 5.43 3.05 -0.48
N LEU A 33 5.99 1.98 0.07
CA LEU A 33 6.43 0.83 -0.72
C LEU A 33 5.23 -0.02 -1.17
N TRP A 34 4.26 -0.17 -0.28
CA TRP A 34 3.00 -0.90 -0.46
C TRP A 34 1.85 -0.03 0.04
N GLY A 35 0.64 -0.31 -0.42
CA GLY A 35 -0.57 0.27 0.14
C GLY A 35 -0.58 0.08 1.66
N ASN A 36 -0.97 1.12 2.37
CA ASN A 36 -1.03 1.16 3.83
C ASN A 36 -2.42 0.79 4.35
N MET A 37 -3.19 0.08 3.54
CA MET A 37 -4.56 -0.26 3.79
C MET A 37 -4.84 -1.72 3.45
N PRO A 38 -5.77 -2.36 4.17
CA PRO A 38 -6.30 -3.63 3.73
C PRO A 38 -6.93 -3.48 2.33
N ALA A 39 -6.80 -4.53 1.53
CA ALA A 39 -7.49 -4.62 0.26
C ALA A 39 -9.01 -4.61 0.51
N LEU A 40 -9.71 -3.60 -0.02
CA LEU A 40 -11.15 -3.46 0.10
C LEU A 40 -11.82 -3.82 -1.21
N ASN A 41 -12.93 -4.55 -1.08
CA ASN A 41 -13.87 -4.74 -2.17
C ASN A 41 -14.81 -3.53 -2.20
N ILE A 42 -14.63 -2.64 -3.17
CA ILE A 42 -15.41 -1.38 -3.23
C ILE A 42 -16.83 -1.55 -3.79
N ILE A 43 -17.14 -2.68 -4.41
CA ILE A 43 -18.50 -2.99 -4.88
C ILE A 43 -19.39 -3.59 -3.77
N GLY A 44 -18.84 -3.78 -2.56
CA GLY A 44 -19.56 -4.37 -1.42
C GLY A 44 -19.64 -5.90 -1.48
N PRO A 45 -20.05 -6.57 -0.39
CA PRO A 45 -20.28 -8.02 -0.40
C PRO A 45 -21.35 -8.38 -1.43
N GLN A 46 -21.23 -9.54 -2.07
CA GLN A 46 -22.26 -10.05 -2.98
C GLN A 46 -23.64 -10.01 -2.30
N GLY A 47 -24.54 -9.12 -2.74
CA GLY A 47 -25.90 -9.05 -2.19
C GLY A 47 -26.58 -7.68 -2.10
N GLU A 48 -25.93 -6.56 -2.45
CA GLU A 48 -26.61 -5.24 -2.53
C GLU A 48 -26.82 -4.71 -3.96
N ALA A 49 -26.20 -5.34 -4.95
CA ALA A 49 -26.58 -5.17 -6.34
C ALA A 49 -27.82 -6.06 -6.58
N ASP A 50 -29.00 -5.44 -6.75
CA ASP A 50 -30.22 -6.16 -7.14
C ASP A 50 -29.92 -7.05 -8.37
N GLU A 51 -30.64 -8.16 -8.58
CA GLU A 51 -30.48 -9.03 -9.77
C GLU A 51 -30.54 -8.25 -11.11
N THR A 52 -31.13 -7.05 -11.10
CA THR A 52 -31.20 -6.07 -12.19
C THR A 52 -29.88 -5.37 -12.53
N ASP A 53 -28.86 -5.41 -11.66
CA ASP A 53 -27.54 -4.79 -11.86
C ASP A 53 -26.55 -5.70 -12.59
N SER A 54 -26.88 -6.98 -12.79
CA SER A 54 -26.03 -7.96 -13.47
C SER A 54 -25.65 -7.61 -14.93
N LYS A 55 -26.37 -6.64 -15.52
CA LYS A 55 -26.22 -6.18 -16.91
C LYS A 55 -25.75 -4.73 -17.10
N GLN A 56 -25.56 -3.98 -16.02
CA GLN A 56 -25.11 -2.59 -16.13
C GLN A 56 -23.60 -2.53 -16.22
N ASP A 57 -23.06 -1.74 -17.16
CA ASP A 57 -21.64 -1.45 -17.21
C ASP A 57 -21.19 -0.77 -15.90
N LEU A 58 -20.08 -1.24 -15.33
CA LEU A 58 -19.48 -0.66 -14.13
C LEU A 58 -18.37 0.31 -14.50
N ALA A 59 -18.39 1.50 -13.90
CA ALA A 59 -17.30 2.47 -13.97
C ALA A 59 -16.70 2.68 -12.57
N LEU A 60 -15.49 2.18 -12.38
CA LEU A 60 -14.78 2.16 -11.11
C LEU A 60 -13.61 3.16 -11.13
N LEU A 61 -13.65 4.14 -10.24
CA LEU A 61 -12.58 5.12 -10.07
C LEU A 61 -11.75 4.81 -8.83
N PHE A 62 -10.51 4.38 -9.06
CA PHE A 62 -9.47 4.28 -8.03
C PHE A 62 -8.61 5.54 -8.12
N ALA A 63 -9.17 6.64 -7.62
CA ALA A 63 -8.47 7.90 -7.57
C ALA A 63 -7.26 7.74 -6.67
N ALA A 64 -6.09 7.95 -7.26
CA ALA A 64 -4.88 8.19 -6.51
C ALA A 64 -4.50 6.95 -5.68
N SER A 65 -4.47 5.85 -6.43
CA SER A 65 -4.35 4.49 -5.97
C SER A 65 -2.88 4.11 -5.87
N GLY A 66 -2.37 4.12 -4.64
CA GLY A 66 -0.96 3.82 -4.35
C GLY A 66 -0.51 2.40 -4.74
N ASP A 67 -1.45 1.49 -4.98
CA ASP A 67 -1.21 0.18 -5.60
C ASP A 67 -2.49 -0.43 -6.21
N LEU A 68 -2.41 -1.68 -6.70
CA LEU A 68 -3.52 -2.41 -7.32
C LEU A 68 -4.34 -3.30 -6.35
N GLN A 69 -4.11 -3.26 -5.02
CA GLN A 69 -4.75 -4.22 -4.10
C GLN A 69 -6.27 -4.11 -4.10
N ASN A 70 -6.79 -2.88 -4.03
CA ASN A 70 -8.23 -2.64 -4.08
C ASN A 70 -8.82 -2.97 -5.44
N VAL A 71 -8.09 -2.70 -6.53
CA VAL A 71 -8.51 -3.02 -7.90
C VAL A 71 -8.64 -4.52 -8.06
N ILE A 72 -7.60 -5.28 -7.71
CA ILE A 72 -7.60 -6.74 -7.83
C ILE A 72 -8.68 -7.35 -6.94
N THR A 73 -8.79 -6.89 -5.69
CA THR A 73 -9.79 -7.39 -4.75
C THR A 73 -11.20 -7.13 -5.26
N THR A 74 -11.47 -5.93 -5.76
CA THR A 74 -12.79 -5.58 -6.30
C THR A 74 -13.12 -6.41 -7.53
N LEU A 75 -12.20 -6.48 -8.51
CA LEU A 75 -12.43 -7.23 -9.74
C LEU A 75 -12.57 -8.74 -9.48
N ALA A 76 -11.80 -9.30 -8.55
CA ALA A 76 -11.88 -10.72 -8.19
C ALA A 76 -13.19 -11.10 -7.45
N ASN A 77 -13.92 -10.11 -6.93
CA ASN A 77 -15.22 -10.33 -6.29
C ASN A 77 -16.41 -10.07 -7.24
N ILE A 78 -16.15 -9.67 -8.50
CA ILE A 78 -17.19 -9.61 -9.53
C ILE A 78 -17.61 -11.05 -9.87
N PRO A 79 -18.91 -11.39 -9.82
CA PRO A 79 -19.38 -12.72 -10.15
C PRO A 79 -19.03 -13.12 -11.59
N ASP A 80 -18.66 -14.38 -11.82
CA ASP A 80 -18.43 -14.93 -13.17
C ASP A 80 -19.69 -14.84 -14.08
N THR A 81 -20.87 -14.65 -13.48
CA THR A 81 -22.15 -14.46 -14.18
C THR A 81 -22.41 -13.03 -14.64
N TYR A 82 -21.55 -12.07 -14.27
CA TYR A 82 -21.70 -10.67 -14.67
C TYR A 82 -21.37 -10.50 -16.16
N ASP A 83 -22.28 -9.92 -16.92
CA ASP A 83 -22.18 -9.79 -18.39
C ASP A 83 -21.92 -8.35 -18.88
N GLY A 84 -21.90 -7.38 -17.95
CA GLY A 84 -21.58 -5.98 -18.22
C GLY A 84 -20.09 -5.71 -18.45
N LYS A 85 -19.75 -4.54 -18.97
CA LYS A 85 -18.36 -4.09 -19.11
C LYS A 85 -17.89 -3.41 -17.83
N VAL A 86 -16.64 -3.68 -17.45
CA VAL A 86 -16.00 -3.01 -16.33
C VAL A 86 -14.96 -2.03 -16.84
N TRP A 87 -15.13 -0.76 -16.51
CA TRP A 87 -14.18 0.32 -16.75
C TRP A 87 -13.48 0.64 -15.45
N VAL A 88 -12.16 0.57 -15.45
CA VAL A 88 -11.34 0.91 -14.29
C VAL A 88 -10.46 2.09 -14.63
N ALA A 89 -10.65 3.20 -13.93
CA ALA A 89 -9.80 4.38 -14.00
C ALA A 89 -8.90 4.42 -12.77
N LEU A 90 -7.59 4.41 -12.99
CA LEU A 90 -6.59 4.59 -11.94
C LEU A 90 -5.82 5.88 -12.18
N ASN A 91 -5.60 6.64 -11.13
CA ASN A 91 -4.70 7.79 -11.13
C ASN A 91 -3.65 7.59 -10.04
N GLU A 92 -2.45 8.10 -10.22
CA GLU A 92 -1.40 8.16 -9.21
C GLU A 92 -0.40 9.28 -9.57
N LYS A 93 0.06 10.03 -8.56
CA LYS A 93 1.01 11.14 -8.73
C LYS A 93 2.46 10.66 -8.79
N GLU A 94 2.78 9.55 -8.12
CA GLU A 94 4.14 9.01 -8.08
C GLU A 94 4.43 8.16 -9.31
N PHE A 95 5.22 8.71 -10.23
CA PHE A 95 5.55 8.05 -11.49
C PHE A 95 6.14 6.63 -11.33
N VAL A 96 6.88 6.37 -10.25
CA VAL A 96 7.43 5.02 -9.96
C VAL A 96 6.32 4.00 -9.63
N VAL A 97 5.25 4.44 -8.96
CA VAL A 97 4.07 3.61 -8.66
C VAL A 97 3.25 3.40 -9.94
N VAL A 98 3.03 4.48 -10.71
CA VAL A 98 2.38 4.39 -12.04
C VAL A 98 3.11 3.39 -12.93
N THR A 99 4.44 3.49 -12.99
CA THR A 99 5.29 2.58 -13.75
C THR A 99 5.14 1.14 -13.27
N ARG A 100 5.19 0.88 -11.96
CA ARG A 100 4.98 -0.46 -11.39
C ARG A 100 3.61 -1.03 -11.79
N ASN A 101 2.55 -0.24 -11.65
CA ASN A 101 1.19 -0.66 -11.97
C ASN A 101 1.06 -0.96 -13.47
N ILE A 102 1.63 -0.14 -14.36
CA ILE A 102 1.68 -0.41 -15.81
C ILE A 102 2.39 -1.74 -16.08
N MET A 103 3.54 -1.98 -15.44
CA MET A 103 4.29 -3.22 -15.63
C MET A 103 3.53 -4.45 -15.17
N MET A 104 2.84 -4.36 -14.03
CA MET A 104 2.00 -5.46 -13.54
C MET A 104 0.80 -5.72 -14.44
N LEU A 105 0.12 -4.68 -14.92
CA LEU A 105 -1.01 -4.81 -15.84
C LEU A 105 -0.58 -5.38 -17.20
N LEU A 106 0.52 -4.89 -17.78
CA LEU A 106 1.09 -5.46 -19.01
C LEU A 106 1.53 -6.91 -18.80
N THR A 107 2.09 -7.25 -17.63
CA THR A 107 2.45 -8.64 -17.30
C THR A 107 1.21 -9.52 -17.20
N ALA A 108 0.13 -9.05 -16.57
CA ALA A 108 -1.15 -9.75 -16.51
C ALA A 108 -1.74 -9.99 -17.91
N SER A 109 -1.56 -9.05 -18.84
CA SER A 109 -2.12 -9.13 -20.19
C SER A 109 -1.28 -9.96 -21.18
N LEU A 110 0.03 -10.08 -20.99
CA LEU A 110 0.95 -10.67 -21.98
C LEU A 110 1.41 -12.10 -21.68
N PHE A 111 1.11 -12.59 -20.47
CA PHE A 111 1.57 -13.88 -19.98
C PHE A 111 0.39 -14.74 -19.53
N GLU A 112 0.54 -16.05 -19.64
CA GLU A 112 -0.43 -16.97 -19.08
C GLU A 112 -0.53 -16.79 -17.56
N VAL A 113 -1.72 -16.99 -16.99
CA VAL A 113 -2.02 -16.77 -15.56
C VAL A 113 -0.98 -17.42 -14.64
N LYS A 114 -0.56 -18.66 -14.94
CA LYS A 114 0.43 -19.41 -14.14
C LYS A 114 1.82 -18.77 -14.12
N VAL A 115 2.15 -17.96 -15.12
CA VAL A 115 3.42 -17.23 -15.25
C VAL A 115 3.25 -15.80 -14.73
N ALA A 116 2.16 -15.13 -15.12
CA ALA A 116 1.88 -13.75 -14.75
C ALA A 116 1.74 -13.55 -13.24
N VAL A 117 1.03 -14.45 -12.54
CA VAL A 117 0.76 -14.29 -11.10
C VAL A 117 2.05 -14.27 -10.26
N PRO A 118 2.97 -15.25 -10.37
CA PRO A 118 4.27 -15.17 -9.69
C PRO A 118 5.07 -13.91 -10.06
N MET A 119 5.08 -13.53 -11.35
CA MET A 119 5.78 -12.33 -11.80
C MET A 119 5.23 -11.07 -11.13
N ILE A 120 3.90 -10.91 -11.08
CA ILE A 120 3.25 -9.76 -10.45
C ILE A 120 3.56 -9.72 -8.95
N ILE A 121 3.51 -10.86 -8.26
CA ILE A 121 3.86 -10.95 -6.83
C ILE A 121 5.29 -10.45 -6.59
N HIS A 122 6.25 -10.87 -7.42
CA HIS A 122 7.64 -10.45 -7.26
C HIS A 122 7.88 -8.99 -7.67
N LEU A 123 7.23 -8.51 -8.75
CA LEU A 123 7.26 -7.08 -9.13
C LEU A 123 6.76 -6.18 -8.00
N TRP A 124 5.80 -6.67 -7.21
CA TRP A 124 5.14 -5.90 -6.17
C TRP A 124 5.88 -5.94 -4.83
N TYR A 125 6.25 -7.14 -4.37
CA TYR A 125 6.69 -7.36 -2.99
C TYR A 125 8.16 -7.73 -2.84
N SER A 126 8.81 -8.18 -3.92
CA SER A 126 10.21 -8.61 -3.86
C SER A 126 11.15 -7.50 -4.32
N THR A 127 12.30 -7.40 -3.66
CA THR A 127 13.33 -6.39 -3.97
C THR A 127 14.37 -6.87 -4.95
N ALA A 128 14.32 -8.15 -5.26
CA ALA A 128 15.03 -8.80 -6.34
C ALA A 128 14.03 -9.65 -7.15
N LEU A 129 14.36 -9.87 -8.41
CA LEU A 129 13.63 -10.63 -9.40
C LEU A 129 14.57 -11.70 -9.98
N PRO A 130 14.05 -12.83 -10.44
CA PRO A 130 14.84 -13.76 -11.23
C PRO A 130 15.24 -13.15 -12.57
N HIS A 131 16.50 -13.32 -13.01
CA HIS A 131 16.92 -12.80 -14.32
C HIS A 131 16.05 -13.32 -15.48
N THR A 132 15.58 -14.58 -15.41
CA THR A 132 14.70 -15.16 -16.44
C THR A 132 13.40 -14.39 -16.57
N MET A 133 12.81 -13.98 -15.45
CA MET A 133 11.61 -13.14 -15.41
C MET A 133 11.90 -11.75 -15.99
N VAL A 134 13.08 -11.19 -15.72
CA VAL A 134 13.49 -9.90 -16.28
C VAL A 134 13.67 -10.00 -17.80
N ASP A 135 14.28 -11.07 -18.30
CA ASP A 135 14.43 -11.32 -19.74
C ASP A 135 13.07 -11.46 -20.42
N ASP A 136 12.13 -12.20 -19.83
CA ASP A 136 10.76 -12.33 -20.33
C ASP A 136 10.05 -10.97 -20.43
N ILE A 137 10.17 -10.13 -19.38
CA ILE A 137 9.62 -8.78 -19.38
C ILE A 137 10.27 -7.91 -20.47
N LEU A 138 11.59 -8.01 -20.64
CA LEU A 138 12.31 -7.27 -21.67
C LEU A 138 11.91 -7.71 -23.08
N VAL A 139 11.67 -9.01 -23.30
CA VAL A 139 11.27 -9.53 -24.61
C VAL A 139 9.83 -9.13 -24.95
N LYS A 140 8.90 -9.20 -24.00
CA LYS A 140 7.47 -8.97 -24.29
C LYS A 140 7.00 -7.54 -24.09
N VAL A 141 7.49 -6.84 -23.06
CA VAL A 141 6.95 -5.55 -22.64
C VAL A 141 7.71 -4.37 -23.25
N LEU A 142 9.05 -4.42 -23.26
CA LEU A 142 9.88 -3.30 -23.73
C LEU A 142 9.56 -2.89 -25.19
N PRO A 143 9.34 -3.79 -26.16
CA PRO A 143 9.03 -3.39 -27.53
C PRO A 143 7.75 -2.54 -27.64
N LEU A 144 6.74 -2.81 -26.80
CA LEU A 144 5.50 -2.05 -26.76
C LEU A 144 5.75 -0.59 -26.33
N ILE A 145 6.62 -0.41 -25.34
CA ILE A 145 6.99 0.92 -24.82
C ILE A 145 7.88 1.67 -25.82
N GLN A 146 8.84 0.97 -26.44
CA GLN A 146 9.74 1.55 -27.45
C GLN A 146 9.00 1.99 -28.72
N ASP A 147 7.99 1.24 -29.16
CA ASP A 147 7.12 1.63 -30.27
C ASP A 147 6.43 2.98 -29.99
N VAL A 148 5.89 3.14 -28.78
CA VAL A 148 5.29 4.41 -28.34
C VAL A 148 6.32 5.53 -28.36
N CYS A 149 7.48 5.33 -27.73
CA CYS A 149 8.57 6.32 -27.68
C CYS A 149 9.01 6.77 -29.08
N THR A 150 9.12 5.82 -30.02
CA THR A 150 9.50 6.08 -31.42
C THR A 150 8.47 6.97 -32.12
N LYS A 151 7.18 6.70 -31.92
CA LYS A 151 6.07 7.47 -32.53
C LYS A 151 5.98 8.89 -31.98
N ILE A 152 6.33 9.10 -30.72
CA ILE A 152 6.16 10.40 -30.03
C ILE A 152 7.44 11.23 -29.96
N LYS A 153 8.57 10.75 -30.51
CA LYS A 153 9.90 11.37 -30.38
C LYS A 153 9.94 12.87 -30.71
N ASN A 154 9.15 13.30 -31.69
CA ASN A 154 9.10 14.68 -32.18
C ASN A 154 8.10 15.58 -31.43
N LYS A 155 7.38 15.06 -30.42
CA LYS A 155 6.47 15.85 -29.59
C LYS A 155 7.24 16.64 -28.52
N SER A 156 6.60 17.64 -27.90
CA SER A 156 7.18 18.36 -26.78
C SER A 156 7.18 17.50 -25.52
N ASP A 157 8.14 17.70 -24.62
CA ASP A 157 8.30 16.85 -23.42
C ASP A 157 7.12 16.90 -22.45
N GLY A 158 6.40 18.02 -22.40
CA GLY A 158 5.17 18.20 -21.61
C GLY A 158 3.89 17.74 -22.30
N SER A 159 3.96 17.23 -23.54
CA SER A 159 2.77 16.73 -24.24
C SER A 159 2.21 15.51 -23.51
N ILE A 160 0.95 15.55 -23.12
CA ILE A 160 0.21 14.40 -22.57
C ILE A 160 -0.24 13.51 -23.73
N LEU A 161 0.11 12.23 -23.66
CA LEU A 161 -0.04 11.28 -24.75
C LEU A 161 -0.62 9.97 -24.22
N ALA A 162 -1.73 9.55 -24.81
CA ALA A 162 -2.39 8.30 -24.50
C ALA A 162 -2.04 7.21 -25.51
N LYS A 163 -1.84 5.98 -25.01
CA LYS A 163 -1.71 4.76 -25.80
C LYS A 163 -2.71 3.73 -25.28
N GLU A 164 -3.53 3.19 -26.19
CA GLU A 164 -4.36 2.02 -25.94
C GLU A 164 -3.64 0.76 -26.46
N PHE A 165 -3.57 -0.24 -25.60
CA PHE A 165 -3.18 -1.62 -25.90
C PHE A 165 -4.43 -2.49 -25.86
N ASP A 166 -4.56 -3.40 -26.83
CA ASP A 166 -5.68 -4.33 -26.94
C ASP A 166 -5.14 -5.75 -26.79
N PHE A 167 -5.75 -6.50 -25.87
CA PHE A 167 -5.39 -7.87 -25.50
C PHE A 167 -6.65 -8.73 -25.57
N ASP A 168 -7.01 -9.13 -26.80
CA ASP A 168 -8.17 -9.96 -27.10
C ASP A 168 -9.48 -9.39 -26.53
N GLY A 169 -9.70 -8.10 -26.73
CA GLY A 169 -10.90 -7.38 -26.27
C GLY A 169 -10.75 -6.74 -24.89
N ASN A 170 -9.72 -7.11 -24.12
CA ASN A 170 -9.34 -6.40 -22.90
C ASN A 170 -8.44 -5.21 -23.26
N LYS A 171 -8.83 -4.02 -22.82
CA LYS A 171 -8.14 -2.78 -23.21
C LYS A 171 -7.41 -2.17 -22.02
N LEU A 172 -6.13 -1.84 -22.23
CA LEU A 172 -5.33 -1.06 -21.29
C LEU A 172 -4.96 0.26 -21.94
N ARG A 173 -5.49 1.36 -21.40
CA ARG A 173 -5.14 2.71 -21.82
C ARG A 173 -4.18 3.34 -20.82
N VAL A 174 -2.98 3.68 -21.28
CA VAL A 174 -1.95 4.38 -20.50
C VAL A 174 -1.84 5.81 -21.00
N THR A 175 -1.89 6.78 -20.09
CA THR A 175 -1.74 8.20 -20.40
C THR A 175 -0.59 8.78 -19.58
N LEU A 176 0.45 9.26 -20.26
CA LEU A 176 1.66 9.82 -19.66
C LEU A 176 2.12 11.03 -20.47
N THR A 177 2.92 11.92 -19.87
CA THR A 177 3.67 12.91 -20.64
C THR A 177 4.72 12.23 -21.53
N LYS A 178 5.16 12.87 -22.62
CA LYS A 178 6.27 12.35 -23.44
C LYS A 178 7.48 12.02 -22.56
N LYS A 179 7.87 12.92 -21.66
CA LYS A 179 9.01 12.70 -20.76
C LYS A 179 8.85 11.43 -19.92
N GLU A 180 7.64 11.17 -19.41
CA GLU A 180 7.33 9.98 -18.62
C GLU A 180 7.35 8.70 -19.48
N TRP A 181 6.87 8.73 -20.73
CA TRP A 181 7.01 7.58 -21.64
C TRP A 181 8.48 7.17 -21.86
N PHE A 182 9.37 8.14 -22.09
CA PHE A 182 10.79 7.87 -22.21
C PHE A 182 11.39 7.41 -20.87
N SER A 183 10.98 8.02 -19.77
CA SER A 183 11.41 7.59 -18.43
C SER A 183 10.97 6.15 -18.13
N LEU A 184 9.78 5.73 -18.58
CA LEU A 184 9.27 4.36 -18.46
C LEU A 184 10.17 3.39 -19.24
N ALA A 185 10.62 3.76 -20.44
CA ALA A 185 11.60 2.96 -21.19
C ALA A 185 12.95 2.86 -20.46
N ASP A 186 13.40 3.93 -19.80
CA ASP A 186 14.65 3.95 -19.04
C ASP A 186 14.63 3.01 -17.82
N TYR A 187 13.47 2.75 -17.21
CA TYR A 187 13.35 1.76 -16.13
C TYR A 187 13.82 0.35 -16.55
N PHE A 188 13.68 0.01 -17.84
CA PHE A 188 14.20 -1.26 -18.37
C PHE A 188 15.73 -1.29 -18.49
N MET A 189 16.38 -0.14 -18.58
CA MET A 189 17.84 -0.03 -18.50
C MET A 189 18.31 -0.09 -17.04
N VAL A 190 17.52 0.46 -16.10
CA VAL A 190 17.79 0.37 -14.65
C VAL A 190 17.73 -1.06 -14.14
N LEU A 191 16.88 -1.93 -14.74
CA LEU A 191 16.86 -3.38 -14.46
C LEU A 191 18.26 -4.03 -14.56
N ARG A 192 19.18 -3.43 -15.33
CA ARG A 192 20.52 -3.99 -15.57
C ARG A 192 21.66 -3.29 -14.81
N SER A 193 21.43 -2.15 -14.14
CA SER A 193 22.52 -1.26 -13.69
C SER A 193 22.68 -1.11 -12.18
N VAL A 194 21.71 -1.54 -11.36
CA VAL A 194 21.81 -1.50 -9.89
C VAL A 194 22.46 -2.78 -9.39
N SER A 195 23.38 -2.70 -8.42
CA SER A 195 23.92 -3.90 -7.77
C SER A 195 22.94 -4.44 -6.72
N LEU A 196 22.77 -5.76 -6.73
CA LEU A 196 21.93 -6.48 -5.75
C LEU A 196 22.35 -6.21 -4.32
N GLU A 197 23.66 -6.16 -4.07
CA GLU A 197 24.24 -5.85 -2.76
C GLU A 197 23.77 -4.49 -2.24
N LYS A 198 23.82 -3.44 -3.07
CA LYS A 198 23.40 -2.10 -2.65
C LYS A 198 21.90 -2.01 -2.42
N SER A 199 21.11 -2.75 -3.20
CA SER A 199 19.66 -2.87 -3.01
C SER A 199 19.33 -3.50 -1.65
N ARG A 200 19.99 -4.62 -1.32
CA ARG A 200 19.83 -5.32 -0.04
C ARG A 200 20.25 -4.46 1.15
N GLU A 201 21.39 -3.76 1.04
CA GLU A 201 21.89 -2.87 2.10
C GLU A 201 20.89 -1.75 2.42
N ILE A 202 20.44 -1.02 1.40
CA ILE A 202 19.48 0.09 1.55
C ILE A 202 18.16 -0.44 2.15
N ARG A 203 17.67 -1.58 1.64
CA ARG A 203 16.45 -2.19 2.14
C ARG A 203 16.56 -2.61 3.60
N CYS A 204 17.64 -3.30 3.99
CA CYS A 204 17.84 -3.71 5.38
C CYS A 204 17.91 -2.50 6.29
N ARG A 205 18.61 -1.43 5.88
CA ARG A 205 18.70 -0.18 6.64
C ARG A 205 17.32 0.45 6.90
N VAL A 206 16.40 0.33 5.95
CA VAL A 206 15.03 0.88 6.08
C VAL A 206 14.10 -0.07 6.85
N THR A 207 14.08 -1.35 6.50
CA THR A 207 13.09 -2.32 7.01
C THR A 207 13.47 -2.93 8.37
N LEU A 208 14.77 -2.92 8.70
CA LEU A 208 15.35 -3.43 9.95
C LEU A 208 16.10 -2.35 10.74
N ALA A 209 15.80 -1.07 10.51
CA ALA A 209 16.34 0.05 11.28
C ALA A 209 16.30 -0.27 12.80
N PRO A 210 17.46 -0.33 13.50
CA PRO A 210 17.48 -0.58 14.95
C PRO A 210 16.62 0.41 15.73
N GLU A 211 16.53 1.64 15.24
CA GLU A 211 15.75 2.75 15.79
C GLU A 211 14.23 2.48 15.73
N ARG A 212 13.78 1.51 14.92
CA ARG A 212 12.38 1.12 14.75
C ARG A 212 12.03 -0.23 15.39
N ILE A 213 12.92 -0.79 16.21
CA ILE A 213 12.69 -2.08 16.87
C ILE A 213 11.38 -2.10 17.66
N ASP A 214 11.12 -1.05 18.45
CA ASP A 214 9.90 -0.96 19.28
C ASP A 214 8.63 -0.92 18.41
N HIS A 215 8.65 -0.18 17.31
CA HIS A 215 7.50 -0.13 16.39
C HIS A 215 7.28 -1.48 15.69
N ARG A 216 8.36 -2.18 15.30
CA ARG A 216 8.28 -3.48 14.64
C ARG A 216 7.77 -4.55 15.60
N GLU A 217 8.32 -4.59 16.80
CA GLU A 217 7.88 -5.51 17.85
C GLU A 217 6.43 -5.22 18.30
N ARG A 218 6.00 -3.95 18.32
CA ARG A 218 4.59 -3.56 18.55
C ARG A 218 3.65 -4.18 17.52
N ALA A 219 3.99 -4.13 16.24
CA ALA A 219 3.19 -4.76 15.17
C ALA A 219 3.10 -6.29 15.30
N MET A 220 4.06 -6.92 16.00
CA MET A 220 4.19 -8.37 16.14
C MET A 220 3.60 -8.94 17.44
N LEU A 221 3.00 -8.10 18.29
CA LEU A 221 2.50 -8.51 19.61
C LEU A 221 1.47 -9.65 19.51
N ASN A 222 0.54 -9.57 18.56
CA ASN A 222 -0.50 -10.59 18.34
C ASN A 222 -0.08 -11.72 17.39
N TRP A 223 1.17 -11.73 16.91
CA TRP A 223 1.60 -12.69 15.91
C TRP A 223 2.03 -14.01 16.53
N THR A 224 1.82 -15.10 15.79
CA THR A 224 2.41 -16.39 16.17
C THR A 224 3.93 -16.35 16.01
N ARG A 225 4.64 -17.29 16.64
CA ARG A 225 6.09 -17.43 16.44
C ARG A 225 6.45 -17.58 14.95
N ALA A 226 5.69 -18.38 14.21
CA ALA A 226 5.92 -18.60 12.79
C ALA A 226 5.82 -17.29 12.00
N LEU A 227 4.75 -16.51 12.22
CA LEU A 227 4.55 -15.22 11.56
C LEU A 227 5.68 -14.22 11.84
N ARG A 228 6.15 -14.15 13.09
CA ARG A 228 7.31 -13.31 13.44
C ARG A 228 8.57 -13.76 12.72
N THR A 229 8.84 -15.06 12.68
CA THR A 229 10.03 -15.61 12.01
C THR A 229 10.02 -15.30 10.52
N VAL A 230 8.90 -15.54 9.83
CA VAL A 230 8.82 -15.28 8.39
C VAL A 230 8.88 -13.79 8.04
N ASP A 231 8.31 -12.89 8.85
CA ASP A 231 8.42 -11.44 8.59
C ASP A 231 9.85 -10.94 8.82
N VAL A 232 10.54 -11.39 9.88
CA VAL A 232 11.95 -11.04 10.09
C VAL A 232 12.80 -11.55 8.93
N GLN A 233 12.59 -12.79 8.48
CA GLN A 233 13.30 -13.34 7.33
C GLN A 233 13.01 -12.52 6.07
N PHE A 234 11.74 -12.23 5.77
CA PHE A 234 11.37 -11.39 4.64
C PHE A 234 12.00 -9.99 4.73
N ARG A 235 12.11 -9.39 5.92
CA ARG A 235 12.80 -8.12 6.14
C ARG A 235 14.33 -8.22 6.00
N GLN A 236 14.94 -9.39 6.13
CA GLN A 236 16.36 -9.59 5.88
C GLN A 236 16.64 -9.85 4.39
N GLU A 237 15.89 -10.76 3.79
CA GLU A 237 16.14 -11.27 2.43
C GLU A 237 15.53 -10.36 1.35
N GLY A 238 14.33 -9.84 1.63
CA GLY A 238 13.61 -8.96 0.72
C GLY A 238 12.94 -9.63 -0.47
N VAL A 239 12.88 -10.95 -0.49
CA VAL A 239 12.15 -11.71 -1.51
C VAL A 239 10.94 -12.37 -0.86
N LEU A 240 9.76 -12.20 -1.47
CA LEU A 240 8.54 -12.84 -0.98
C LEU A 240 8.51 -14.30 -1.47
N LEU A 241 8.86 -15.24 -0.60
CA LEU A 241 8.91 -16.67 -0.89
C LEU A 241 8.24 -17.51 0.20
N PRO A 242 7.77 -18.72 -0.13
CA PRO A 242 7.48 -19.72 0.88
C PRO A 242 8.70 -20.00 1.76
N PHE A 243 8.47 -20.26 3.05
CA PHE A 243 9.53 -20.53 4.00
C PHE A 243 10.40 -21.72 3.57
N GLY A 244 11.72 -21.53 3.53
CA GLY A 244 12.69 -22.56 3.14
C GLY A 244 12.97 -22.66 1.64
N CYS A 245 12.35 -21.82 0.80
CA CYS A 245 12.68 -21.74 -0.62
C CYS A 245 14.07 -21.15 -0.87
N PHE A 246 14.68 -21.55 -1.99
CA PHE A 246 16.01 -21.11 -2.39
C PHE A 246 15.96 -19.76 -3.11
N GLU A 247 16.68 -18.77 -2.58
CA GLU A 247 16.65 -17.39 -3.07
C GLU A 247 17.70 -17.06 -4.16
N ALA A 248 18.67 -17.95 -4.44
CA ALA A 248 19.81 -17.57 -5.28
C ALA A 248 19.45 -17.26 -6.74
N VAL A 249 18.26 -17.66 -7.18
CA VAL A 249 17.73 -17.29 -8.50
C VAL A 249 17.29 -15.82 -8.55
N PHE A 250 17.06 -15.15 -7.41
CA PHE A 250 16.68 -13.74 -7.31
C PHE A 250 17.94 -12.85 -7.30
N ASP A 251 18.54 -12.72 -8.47
CA ASP A 251 19.84 -12.09 -8.70
C ASP A 251 19.75 -10.65 -9.23
N THR A 252 18.57 -10.22 -9.68
CA THR A 252 18.39 -8.95 -10.38
C THR A 252 17.56 -7.97 -9.54
N PRO A 253 18.04 -6.76 -9.20
CA PRO A 253 17.26 -5.82 -8.39
C PRO A 253 15.92 -5.43 -9.02
N ASN A 254 14.89 -5.33 -8.20
CA ASN A 254 13.61 -4.78 -8.61
C ASN A 254 13.69 -3.24 -8.68
N PRO A 255 13.62 -2.62 -9.87
CA PRO A 255 13.82 -1.19 -10.06
C PRO A 255 12.59 -0.39 -9.62
N PHE A 256 11.46 -1.04 -9.35
CA PHE A 256 10.24 -0.37 -8.88
C PHE A 256 10.20 -0.24 -7.36
N VAL A 257 10.99 -1.05 -6.66
CA VAL A 257 11.13 -1.01 -5.20
C VAL A 257 12.32 -0.14 -4.78
N PHE A 258 13.46 -0.29 -5.45
CA PHE A 258 14.70 0.33 -5.00
C PHE A 258 14.67 1.87 -4.90
N PRO A 259 14.11 2.63 -5.86
CA PRO A 259 14.00 4.09 -5.76
C PRO A 259 13.13 4.58 -4.61
N LEU A 260 12.19 3.75 -4.14
CA LEU A 260 11.31 4.05 -2.99
C LEU A 260 12.02 3.89 -1.64
N LEU A 261 13.14 3.18 -1.61
CA LEU A 261 13.88 2.91 -0.37
C LEU A 261 15.03 3.90 -0.10
N LYS A 262 15.36 4.76 -1.08
CA LYS A 262 16.49 5.71 -0.95
C LYS A 262 16.18 6.86 0.01
N PRO A 263 17.15 7.30 0.84
CA PRO A 263 17.00 8.51 1.66
C PRO A 263 16.64 9.76 0.84
N ILE A 264 15.98 10.73 1.46
CA ILE A 264 15.58 12.01 0.81
C ILE A 264 16.80 12.77 0.25
N SER A 265 17.97 12.66 0.90
CA SER A 265 19.22 13.26 0.43
C SER A 265 19.67 12.74 -0.94
N GLU A 266 19.37 11.47 -1.25
CA GLU A 266 19.71 10.78 -2.50
C GLU A 266 18.54 10.77 -3.49
N ASN A 267 17.31 10.99 -3.02
CA ASN A 267 16.11 11.13 -3.83
C ASN A 267 15.40 12.47 -3.53
N LYS A 268 16.00 13.57 -4.01
CA LYS A 268 15.52 14.95 -3.79
C LYS A 268 14.13 15.24 -4.37
N LYS A 269 13.56 14.34 -5.18
CA LYS A 269 12.17 14.40 -5.70
C LYS A 269 11.19 13.62 -4.80
N ALA A 270 11.54 13.37 -3.54
CA ALA A 270 10.65 12.77 -2.57
C ALA A 270 9.59 13.79 -2.14
N THR A 271 8.39 13.64 -2.69
CA THR A 271 7.22 14.43 -2.32
C THR A 271 6.30 13.57 -1.46
N LEU A 272 6.17 13.93 -0.18
CA LEU A 272 5.07 13.44 0.66
C LEU A 272 3.75 13.91 0.04
N LEU A 273 2.79 13.02 -0.15
CA LEU A 273 1.35 13.35 -0.27
C LEU A 273 0.58 12.04 -0.48
N MET A 274 -0.37 11.81 0.40
CA MET A 274 -1.20 10.64 0.49
C MET A 274 -2.62 10.99 0.03
N LEU A 275 -3.41 9.98 -0.33
CA LEU A 275 -4.70 10.14 -0.97
C LEU A 275 -5.82 9.47 -0.20
N TYR A 276 -6.94 10.22 -0.15
CA TYR A 276 -8.33 9.97 0.23
C TYR A 276 -8.69 9.08 1.43
N ILE A 277 -7.93 8.05 1.78
CA ILE A 277 -8.37 7.10 2.82
C ILE A 277 -7.68 7.32 4.17
N ASN A 278 -6.55 8.03 4.20
CA ASN A 278 -6.01 8.61 5.43
C ASN A 278 -6.46 10.06 5.64
N ALA A 279 -7.39 10.55 4.81
CA ALA A 279 -8.02 11.85 4.98
C ALA A 279 -8.52 12.04 6.41
N ALA A 280 -9.17 11.01 6.96
CA ALA A 280 -9.70 11.00 8.30
C ALA A 280 -8.57 11.12 9.35
N VAL A 281 -7.61 10.19 9.32
CA VAL A 281 -6.44 10.13 10.22
C VAL A 281 -5.59 11.42 10.16
N GLU A 282 -5.34 11.96 8.96
CA GLU A 282 -4.57 13.19 8.81
C GLU A 282 -5.34 14.43 9.25
N THR A 283 -6.66 14.47 9.01
CA THR A 283 -7.50 15.58 9.45
C THR A 283 -7.56 15.59 10.98
N GLU A 284 -7.62 14.42 11.63
CA GLU A 284 -7.44 14.30 13.08
C GLU A 284 -6.08 14.85 13.52
N HIS A 285 -4.97 14.31 12.97
CA HIS A 285 -3.62 14.71 13.34
C HIS A 285 -3.32 16.20 13.13
N ARG A 286 -3.97 16.86 12.17
CA ARG A 286 -3.83 18.30 11.89
C ARG A 286 -4.67 19.19 12.80
N ASN A 287 -5.77 18.67 13.35
CA ASN A 287 -6.75 19.47 14.08
C ASN A 287 -6.80 19.16 15.58
N GLU A 288 -6.13 18.11 16.06
CA GLU A 288 -6.26 17.61 17.43
C GLU A 288 -4.99 17.78 18.29
N GLY A 289 -5.21 18.00 19.58
CA GLY A 289 -4.18 17.93 20.63
C GLY A 289 -4.36 16.70 21.52
N PRO A 290 -3.33 16.30 22.28
CA PRO A 290 -3.30 15.05 23.06
C PRO A 290 -4.36 14.91 24.17
N GLU A 291 -5.12 15.96 24.46
CA GLU A 291 -6.18 15.94 25.48
C GLU A 291 -7.50 15.31 24.99
N LYS A 292 -7.80 15.39 23.67
CA LYS A 292 -9.04 14.84 23.12
C LYS A 292 -8.98 13.32 22.90
N TRP A 293 -7.80 12.79 22.54
CA TRP A 293 -7.49 11.34 22.56
C TRP A 293 -7.98 10.63 23.82
N LYS A 294 -7.78 11.21 25.01
CA LYS A 294 -8.23 10.63 26.29
C LYS A 294 -9.75 10.61 26.45
N SER A 295 -10.43 11.64 25.94
CA SER A 295 -11.89 11.73 25.93
C SER A 295 -12.48 10.69 24.99
N ASP A 296 -11.91 10.55 23.80
CA ASP A 296 -12.46 9.68 22.77
C ASP A 296 -12.17 8.20 23.08
N LEU A 297 -11.01 7.87 23.66
CA LEU A 297 -10.73 6.53 24.24
C LEU A 297 -11.81 6.07 25.21
N SER A 298 -12.36 6.98 26.03
CA SER A 298 -13.41 6.64 26.97
C SER A 298 -14.73 6.24 26.27
N SER A 299 -15.00 6.81 25.10
CA SER A 299 -16.17 6.54 24.27
C SER A 299 -16.03 5.25 23.45
N VAL A 300 -14.81 4.90 23.02
CA VAL A 300 -14.53 3.69 22.24
C VAL A 300 -14.26 2.48 23.15
N ARG A 301 -13.91 2.70 24.42
CA ARG A 301 -13.58 1.66 25.42
C ARG A 301 -14.56 0.49 25.43
N GLY A 302 -15.87 0.76 25.42
CA GLY A 302 -16.89 -0.29 25.42
C GLY A 302 -16.87 -1.17 24.15
N ARG A 303 -16.50 -0.60 23.00
CA ARG A 303 -16.33 -1.32 21.74
C ARG A 303 -15.04 -2.14 21.76
N VAL A 304 -13.93 -1.55 22.22
CA VAL A 304 -12.65 -2.28 22.35
C VAL A 304 -12.81 -3.46 23.31
N ASP A 305 -13.38 -3.25 24.50
CA ASP A 305 -13.58 -4.32 25.50
C ASP A 305 -14.50 -5.45 25.00
N LYS A 306 -15.44 -5.14 24.10
CA LYS A 306 -16.32 -6.15 23.48
C LYS A 306 -15.56 -7.07 22.52
N TYR A 307 -14.68 -6.51 21.68
CA TYR A 307 -13.96 -7.27 20.65
C TYR A 307 -12.59 -7.79 21.11
N MET A 308 -12.00 -7.14 22.12
CA MET A 308 -10.70 -7.45 22.67
C MET A 308 -10.67 -7.23 24.21
N PRO A 309 -11.26 -8.14 25.00
CA PRO A 309 -11.27 -8.00 26.45
C PRO A 309 -9.86 -8.12 27.05
N LEU A 310 -9.51 -7.20 27.95
CA LEU A 310 -8.26 -7.27 28.71
C LEU A 310 -8.32 -8.40 29.75
N ASP A 311 -7.32 -9.27 29.72
CA ASP A 311 -7.11 -10.27 30.76
C ASP A 311 -6.56 -9.61 32.03
N ARG A 312 -7.47 -9.25 32.94
CA ARG A 312 -7.14 -8.57 34.19
C ARG A 312 -6.21 -9.36 35.10
N THR A 313 -6.12 -10.68 34.93
CA THR A 313 -5.21 -11.53 35.71
C THR A 313 -3.75 -11.34 35.29
N ARG A 314 -3.50 -10.94 34.05
CA ARG A 314 -2.15 -10.59 33.56
C ARG A 314 -1.68 -9.22 34.03
N LEU A 315 -2.63 -8.34 34.32
CA LEU A 315 -2.36 -6.96 34.75
C LEU A 315 -2.25 -6.80 36.27
N SER A 316 -2.67 -7.80 37.05
CA SER A 316 -2.80 -7.69 38.52
C SER A 316 -1.47 -7.55 39.27
N ASN A 317 -0.34 -7.83 38.62
CA ASN A 317 1.00 -7.78 39.22
C ASN A 317 1.79 -6.52 38.84
N ILE A 318 1.16 -5.58 38.13
CA ILE A 318 1.81 -4.35 37.65
C ILE A 318 1.89 -3.34 38.79
N SER A 319 3.09 -2.82 39.05
CA SER A 319 3.41 -2.09 40.28
C SER A 319 3.15 -0.57 40.17
N GLY A 320 2.83 -0.05 38.97
CA GLY A 320 2.55 1.38 38.78
C GLY A 320 2.08 1.77 37.37
N PRO A 321 1.59 3.01 37.20
CA PRO A 321 0.99 3.49 35.95
C PRO A 321 1.95 3.54 34.76
N GLU A 322 3.25 3.79 34.99
CA GLU A 322 4.27 3.76 33.95
C GLU A 322 4.50 2.34 33.39
N GLU A 323 4.52 1.35 34.28
CA GLU A 323 4.65 -0.05 33.90
C GLU A 323 3.39 -0.55 33.18
N LEU A 324 2.22 -0.06 33.59
CA LEU A 324 0.95 -0.34 32.93
C LEU A 324 0.93 0.18 31.49
N GLY A 325 1.34 1.43 31.26
CA GLY A 325 1.32 2.05 29.93
C GLY A 325 2.27 1.40 28.91
N ARG A 326 3.32 0.70 29.36
CA ARG A 326 4.25 -0.03 28.48
C ARG A 326 3.97 -1.54 28.38
N HIS A 327 2.96 -2.04 29.10
CA HIS A 327 2.64 -3.45 29.13
C HIS A 327 2.11 -3.91 27.76
N PRO A 328 2.60 -5.02 27.17
CA PRO A 328 2.20 -5.45 25.83
C PRO A 328 0.68 -5.56 25.63
N ASP A 329 -0.05 -6.13 26.59
CA ASP A 329 -1.51 -6.27 26.50
C ASP A 329 -2.23 -4.91 26.50
N ILE A 330 -1.69 -3.90 27.18
CA ILE A 330 -2.23 -2.53 27.16
C ILE A 330 -1.91 -1.86 25.82
N VAL A 331 -0.68 -2.00 25.33
CA VAL A 331 -0.27 -1.44 24.02
C VAL A 331 -1.09 -2.04 22.87
N ILE A 332 -1.41 -3.34 22.92
CA ILE A 332 -2.30 -3.94 21.93
C ILE A 332 -3.70 -3.33 22.06
N TRP A 333 -4.26 -3.31 23.28
CA TRP A 333 -5.61 -2.81 23.52
C TRP A 333 -5.76 -1.34 23.09
N GLU A 334 -4.78 -0.49 23.38
CA GLU A 334 -4.71 0.88 22.89
C GLU A 334 -4.60 0.95 21.37
N GLY A 335 -3.85 0.05 20.73
CA GLY A 335 -3.76 -0.01 19.26
C GLY A 335 -5.07 -0.42 18.55
N PHE A 336 -6.03 -1.01 19.26
CA PHE A 336 -7.37 -1.29 18.71
C PHE A 336 -8.28 -0.07 18.70
N TYR A 337 -7.92 1.00 19.42
CA TYR A 337 -8.64 2.26 19.37
C TYR A 337 -8.68 2.82 17.94
N ASP A 338 -7.53 2.97 17.28
CA ASP A 338 -7.41 3.50 15.90
C ASP A 338 -8.25 2.68 14.89
N LEU A 339 -8.47 1.39 15.15
CA LEU A 339 -9.24 0.50 14.28
C LEU A 339 -10.76 0.61 14.49
N LEU A 340 -11.20 1.09 15.65
CA LEU A 340 -12.60 1.12 16.07
C LEU A 340 -13.12 2.54 16.28
N GLU A 341 -12.29 3.54 16.03
CA GLU A 341 -12.67 4.94 16.01
C GLU A 341 -13.68 5.22 14.89
N ASP A 342 -14.55 6.19 15.16
CA ASP A 342 -15.48 6.69 14.15
C ASP A 342 -14.76 7.68 13.23
N TRP A 343 -14.22 7.16 12.13
CA TRP A 343 -13.51 7.95 11.12
C TRP A 343 -14.45 8.83 10.27
N GLU A 344 -15.77 8.69 10.39
CA GLU A 344 -16.74 9.38 9.55
C GLU A 344 -16.74 10.90 9.80
N TYR A 345 -16.59 11.31 11.06
CA TYR A 345 -16.45 12.73 11.43
C TYR A 345 -15.27 13.39 10.70
N TRP A 346 -14.10 12.75 10.76
CA TRP A 346 -12.87 13.26 10.16
C TRP A 346 -12.90 13.25 8.65
N PHE A 347 -13.51 12.21 8.07
CA PHE A 347 -13.72 12.13 6.63
C PHE A 347 -14.66 13.24 6.14
N ASN A 348 -15.76 13.51 6.85
CA ASN A 348 -16.69 14.59 6.52
C ASN A 348 -16.04 15.98 6.60
N MET A 349 -15.19 16.21 7.60
CA MET A 349 -14.44 17.47 7.69
C MET A 349 -13.47 17.62 6.52
N PHE A 350 -12.76 16.57 6.15
CA PHE A 350 -11.93 16.57 4.95
C PHE A 350 -12.74 16.86 3.67
N LEU A 351 -13.91 16.23 3.49
CA LEU A 351 -14.78 16.47 2.33
C LEU A 351 -15.15 17.94 2.19
N LYS A 352 -15.45 18.59 3.32
CA LYS A 352 -15.77 20.02 3.40
C LYS A 352 -14.55 20.88 3.10
N ASP A 353 -13.41 20.61 3.72
CA ASP A 353 -12.19 21.42 3.57
C ASP A 353 -11.61 21.38 2.15
N ASN A 354 -11.93 20.33 1.38
CA ASN A 354 -11.47 20.14 0.00
C ASN A 354 -12.55 20.41 -1.05
N GLU A 355 -13.71 20.96 -0.65
CA GLU A 355 -14.81 21.33 -1.56
C GLU A 355 -15.23 20.20 -2.50
N LEU A 356 -15.17 18.95 -2.02
CA LEU A 356 -15.34 17.78 -2.89
C LEU A 356 -16.76 17.63 -3.42
N THR A 357 -17.74 18.19 -2.70
CA THR A 357 -19.13 18.23 -3.15
C THR A 357 -19.30 19.22 -4.30
N GLU A 358 -18.70 20.40 -4.21
CA GLU A 358 -18.68 21.37 -5.29
C GLU A 358 -17.94 20.83 -6.53
N PHE A 359 -16.80 20.17 -6.31
CA PHE A 359 -16.03 19.54 -7.40
C PHE A 359 -16.80 18.42 -8.10
N ALA A 360 -17.48 17.55 -7.34
CA ALA A 360 -18.34 16.51 -7.91
C ALA A 360 -19.44 17.12 -8.78
N GLN A 361 -20.12 18.16 -8.31
CA GLN A 361 -21.16 18.87 -9.08
C GLN A 361 -20.61 19.49 -10.38
N LEU A 362 -19.42 20.09 -10.33
CA LEU A 362 -18.76 20.66 -11.51
C LEU A 362 -18.41 19.60 -12.58
N CYS A 363 -18.21 18.35 -12.17
CA CYS A 363 -17.93 17.23 -13.06
C CYS A 363 -19.19 16.45 -13.48
N ASN A 364 -20.41 16.95 -13.21
CA ASN A 364 -21.66 16.20 -13.39
C ASN A 364 -21.67 14.86 -12.65
N LEU A 365 -21.09 14.82 -11.45
CA LEU A 365 -21.08 13.66 -10.56
C LEU A 365 -21.88 13.96 -9.29
N LYS A 366 -22.38 12.92 -8.62
CA LYS A 366 -23.12 13.01 -7.37
C LYS A 366 -22.41 12.19 -6.30
N ILE A 367 -22.25 12.76 -5.11
CA ILE A 367 -21.80 12.02 -3.93
C ILE A 367 -23.03 11.30 -3.33
N LYS A 368 -23.03 9.97 -3.37
CA LYS A 368 -24.04 9.14 -2.67
C LYS A 368 -23.74 9.11 -1.17
N LYS A 369 -24.76 8.70 -0.39
CA LYS A 369 -24.87 8.85 1.07
C LYS A 369 -23.62 8.52 1.89
N GLU A 370 -22.73 7.62 1.42
CA GLU A 370 -21.49 7.29 2.10
C GLU A 370 -20.36 7.06 1.08
N ASN A 371 -19.36 7.95 1.06
CA ASN A 371 -18.02 7.79 0.46
C ASN A 371 -17.94 7.43 -1.04
N THR A 372 -19.03 7.60 -1.79
CA THR A 372 -19.12 7.11 -3.18
C THR A 372 -19.50 8.24 -4.14
N ILE A 373 -18.72 8.44 -5.21
CA ILE A 373 -19.02 9.38 -6.29
C ILE A 373 -19.59 8.58 -7.46
N VAL A 374 -20.80 8.92 -7.90
CA VAL A 374 -21.51 8.26 -9.00
C VAL A 374 -21.90 9.26 -10.09
N GLU A 375 -22.11 8.77 -11.31
CA GLU A 375 -22.84 9.54 -12.33
C GLU A 375 -24.29 9.80 -11.85
N PRO A 376 -24.97 10.87 -12.31
CA PRO A 376 -26.21 11.40 -11.73
C PRO A 376 -27.39 10.43 -11.64
#